data_AF-A0A6A4PFV1-F1
#
_entry.id   AF-A0A6A4PFV1-F1
#
_cell.length_a   1.000
_cell.length_b   1.000
_cell.length_c   1.000
_cell.angle_alpha   90.00
_cell.angle_beta   90.00
_cell.angle_gamma   90.00
#
_symmetry.space_group_name_H-M   'P 1'
#
loop_
_entity.id
_entity.type
_entity.pdbx_description
1 polymer ?
#
loop_
_entity_poly.entity_id
_entity_poly.type
_entity_poly.pdbx_seq_one_letter_code
_entity_poly.pdbx_strand_id
1 'polypeptide(L)'
;MNSIITTLNWTRPWSEQLLQTFFIAAKCIWLLHLLAFSFNAPLGVLRVEENRNFDPNYMEDMVPDRQRSQGPMKVKIMIMPGFYVQDRVLRCKVICRNKFAT
;
A
#
# COMPACT_ATOMS: atom_id res chain seq x y z
N MET A 1 12.19 5.36 24.28
CA MET A 1 11.74 4.18 23.50
C MET A 1 10.60 3.39 24.16
N ASN A 2 10.39 3.44 25.48
CA ASN A 2 9.32 2.69 26.18
C ASN A 2 7.88 3.13 25.88
N SER A 3 7.67 4.35 25.36
CA SER A 3 6.33 4.88 25.04
C SER A 3 5.64 4.14 23.88
N ILE A 4 6.40 3.56 22.94
CA ILE A 4 5.83 2.79 21.82
C ILE A 4 5.34 1.42 22.29
N ILE A 5 6.13 0.74 23.13
CA ILE A 5 5.79 -0.57 23.69
C ILE A 5 4.50 -0.48 24.51
N THR A 6 4.36 0.58 25.33
CA THR A 6 3.14 0.85 26.10
C THR A 6 1.96 1.23 25.20
N THR A 7 2.14 2.10 24.21
CA THR A 7 1.06 2.49 23.28
C THR A 7 0.54 1.31 22.44
N LEU A 8 1.43 0.39 22.05
CA LEU A 8 1.08 -0.78 21.25
C LEU A 8 0.73 -2.01 22.11
N ASN A 9 0.67 -1.88 23.43
CA ASN A 9 0.44 -2.98 24.39
C ASN A 9 1.35 -4.20 24.15
N TRP A 10 2.62 -3.98 23.81
CA TRP A 10 3.56 -5.06 23.55
C TRP A 10 4.22 -5.56 24.83
N THR A 11 4.33 -6.88 24.99
CA THR A 11 4.87 -7.51 26.21
C THR A 11 6.38 -7.71 26.20
N ARG A 12 7.04 -7.54 25.05
CA ARG A 12 8.49 -7.68 24.86
C ARG A 12 9.08 -6.52 24.06
N PRO A 13 10.30 -6.07 24.38
CA PRO A 13 10.98 -5.05 23.58
C PRO A 13 11.22 -5.56 22.16
N TRP A 14 11.03 -4.69 21.17
CA TRP A 14 11.38 -4.99 19.78
C TRP A 14 12.89 -5.01 19.60
N SER A 15 13.36 -5.79 18.62
CA SER A 15 14.73 -5.68 18.16
C SER A 15 14.97 -4.27 17.60
N GLU A 16 16.22 -3.80 17.67
CA GLU A 16 16.57 -2.48 17.15
C GLU A 16 16.22 -2.33 15.67
N GLN A 17 16.46 -3.38 14.87
CA GLN A 17 16.14 -3.41 13.45
C GLN A 17 14.63 -3.24 13.18
N LEU A 18 13.77 -3.89 13.98
CA LEU A 18 12.33 -3.75 13.85
C LEU A 18 11.89 -2.32 14.21
N LEU A 19 12.45 -1.76 15.29
CA LEU A 19 12.16 -0.40 15.72
C LEU A 19 12.58 0.64 14.66
N GLN A 20 13.77 0.50 14.09
CA GLN A 20 14.25 1.37 13.01
C GLN A 20 13.34 1.26 11.78
N THR A 21 12.99 0.04 11.35
CA THR A 21 12.10 -0.19 10.21
C THR A 21 10.71 0.41 10.46
N PHE A 22 10.19 0.28 11.68
CA PHE A 22 8.92 0.89 12.08
C PHE A 22 8.97 2.42 11.97
N PHE A 23 10.03 3.07 12.46
CA PHE A 23 10.15 4.53 12.35
C PHE A 23 10.25 5.01 10.91
N ILE A 24 10.94 4.26 10.05
CA ILE A 24 10.97 4.54 8.61
C ILE A 24 9.54 4.44 8.03
N ALA A 25 8.82 3.36 8.33
CA ALA A 25 7.45 3.18 7.86
C ALA A 25 6.51 4.28 8.39
N ALA A 26 6.60 4.62 9.68
CA ALA A 26 5.81 5.68 10.31
C ALA A 26 6.08 7.04 9.66
N LYS A 27 7.34 7.37 9.34
CA LYS A 27 7.70 8.58 8.60
C LYS A 27 7.07 8.60 7.20
N CYS A 28 7.13 7.49 6.47
CA CYS A 28 6.51 7.38 5.14
C CYS A 28 4.98 7.56 5.21
N ILE A 29 4.33 6.94 6.20
CA ILE A 29 2.88 7.09 6.42
C ILE A 29 2.55 8.54 6.79
N TRP A 30 3.35 9.18 7.64
CA TRP A 30 3.16 10.58 8.00
C TRP A 30 3.27 11.50 6.78
N LEU A 31 4.30 11.32 5.94
CA LEU A 31 4.47 12.08 4.71
C LEU A 31 3.32 11.87 3.72
N LEU A 32 2.80 10.64 3.62
CA LEU A 32 1.63 10.33 2.80
C LEU A 32 0.41 11.16 3.24
N HIS A 33 0.16 11.24 4.55
CA HIS A 33 -0.94 12.03 5.09
C HIS A 33 -0.67 13.53 4.90
N LEU A 34 0.53 14.03 5.17
CA LEU A 34 0.88 15.43 4.93
C LEU A 34 0.60 15.83 3.47
N LEU A 35 0.96 14.97 2.52
CA LEU A 35 0.64 15.18 1.11
C LEU A 35 -0.87 15.17 0.85
N ALA A 36 -1.60 14.20 1.40
CA ALA A 36 -3.07 14.15 1.24
C ALA A 36 -3.76 15.43 1.76
N PHE A 37 -3.26 16.00 2.87
CA PHE A 37 -3.82 17.19 3.52
C PHE A 37 -3.20 18.52 3.06
N SER A 38 -2.20 18.53 2.17
CA SER A 38 -1.57 19.78 1.71
C SER A 38 -2.39 20.54 0.65
N PHE A 39 -3.50 19.98 0.19
CA PHE A 39 -4.37 20.56 -0.83
C PHE A 39 -5.53 21.35 -0.21
N ASN A 40 -6.05 22.34 -0.95
CA ASN A 40 -7.18 23.18 -0.52
C ASN A 40 -8.48 22.37 -0.28
N ALA A 41 -8.53 21.13 -0.76
CA ALA A 41 -9.44 20.09 -0.31
C ALA A 41 -8.63 18.81 -0.06
N PRO A 42 -8.70 18.19 1.14
CA PRO A 42 -7.96 16.96 1.44
C PRO A 42 -8.25 15.85 0.42
N LEU A 43 -7.20 15.24 -0.11
CA LEU A 43 -7.31 14.14 -1.06
C LEU A 43 -7.61 12.82 -0.34
N GLY A 44 -8.49 12.02 -0.94
CA GLY A 44 -8.76 10.66 -0.46
C GLY A 44 -7.64 9.71 -0.84
N VAL A 45 -6.97 9.10 0.15
CA VAL A 45 -5.96 8.06 -0.10
C VAL A 45 -6.66 6.75 -0.48
N LEU A 46 -6.39 6.26 -1.68
CA LEU A 46 -6.90 4.99 -2.17
C LEU A 46 -5.95 3.85 -1.77
N ARG A 47 -6.51 2.82 -1.13
CA ARG A 47 -5.80 1.61 -0.73
C ARG A 47 -6.49 0.39 -1.33
N VAL A 48 -5.68 -0.60 -1.72
CA VAL A 48 -6.16 -1.86 -2.29
C VAL A 48 -5.72 -3.02 -1.41
N GLU A 49 -6.67 -3.84 -1.02
CA GLU A 49 -6.42 -5.02 -0.19
C GLU A 49 -5.83 -6.17 -1.01
N GLU A 50 -5.09 -7.04 -0.31
CA GLU A 50 -4.68 -8.32 -0.86
C GLU A 50 -5.89 -9.14 -1.33
N ASN A 51 -5.72 -9.96 -2.36
CA ASN A 51 -6.73 -10.84 -2.96
C ASN A 51 -7.89 -10.13 -3.68
N ARG A 52 -7.90 -8.79 -3.71
CA ARG A 52 -8.82 -8.04 -4.55
C ARG A 52 -8.55 -8.33 -6.03
N ASN A 53 -9.61 -8.38 -6.83
CA ASN A 53 -9.49 -8.51 -8.28
C ASN A 53 -8.78 -7.27 -8.83
N PHE A 54 -7.83 -7.49 -9.73
CA PHE A 54 -7.15 -6.41 -10.43
C PHE A 54 -8.15 -5.63 -11.28
N ASP A 55 -8.11 -4.31 -11.17
CA ASP A 55 -8.92 -3.40 -11.95
C ASP A 55 -8.03 -2.30 -12.55
N PRO A 56 -7.82 -2.28 -13.88
CA PRO A 56 -6.93 -1.32 -14.53
C PRO A 56 -7.43 0.14 -14.43
N ASN A 57 -8.67 0.39 -14.02
CA ASN A 57 -9.19 1.75 -13.85
C ASN A 57 -8.49 2.48 -12.70
N TYR A 58 -8.19 1.76 -11.61
CA TYR A 58 -7.58 2.32 -10.40
C TYR A 58 -6.31 1.59 -9.94
N MET A 59 -5.83 0.60 -10.70
CA MET A 59 -4.62 -0.15 -10.40
C MET A 59 -3.65 -0.18 -11.59
N GLU A 60 -2.36 -0.18 -11.28
CA GLU A 60 -1.24 -0.39 -12.21
C GLU A 60 -0.42 -1.59 -11.71
N ASP A 61 -0.29 -2.62 -12.54
CA ASP A 61 0.57 -3.77 -12.19
C ASP A 61 2.03 -3.46 -12.51
N MET A 62 2.88 -3.53 -11.50
CA MET A 62 4.30 -3.21 -11.59
C MET A 62 5.14 -4.32 -12.26
N VAL A 63 4.53 -5.48 -12.55
CA VAL A 63 5.20 -6.61 -13.22
C VAL A 63 4.36 -7.12 -14.42
N PRO A 64 4.18 -6.29 -15.46
CA PRO A 64 3.20 -6.54 -16.52
C PRO A 64 3.55 -7.67 -17.50
N ASP A 65 4.81 -8.08 -17.57
CA ASP A 65 5.36 -9.00 -18.59
C ASP A 65 5.24 -10.50 -18.22
N ARG A 66 4.54 -10.82 -17.13
CA ARG A 66 4.22 -12.22 -16.84
C ARG A 66 3.19 -12.68 -17.86
N GLN A 67 3.45 -13.79 -18.56
CA GLN A 67 2.47 -14.44 -19.46
C GLN A 67 1.09 -14.37 -18.79
N ARG A 68 0.23 -13.50 -19.29
CA ARG A 68 -1.06 -13.22 -18.66
C ARG A 68 -1.88 -14.49 -18.80
N SER A 69 -1.97 -15.25 -17.71
CA SER A 69 -2.92 -16.35 -17.64
C SER A 69 -4.31 -15.77 -17.92
N GLN A 70 -5.14 -16.47 -18.68
CA GLN A 70 -6.47 -16.00 -19.09
C GLN A 70 -7.48 -15.88 -17.91
N GLY A 71 -7.01 -15.93 -16.66
CA GLY A 71 -7.83 -15.88 -15.45
C GLY A 71 -7.85 -14.50 -14.78
N PRO A 72 -8.81 -14.28 -13.85
CA PRO A 72 -8.86 -13.06 -13.08
C PRO A 72 -7.59 -12.90 -12.24
N MET A 73 -6.85 -11.83 -12.52
CA MET A 73 -5.64 -11.49 -11.81
C MET A 73 -6.00 -10.90 -10.44
N LYS A 74 -5.32 -11.36 -9.38
CA LYS A 74 -5.57 -10.90 -8.01
C LYS A 74 -4.36 -10.17 -7.44
N VAL A 75 -4.61 -9.11 -6.70
CA VAL A 75 -3.57 -8.34 -6.01
C VAL A 75 -2.88 -9.23 -4.97
N LYS A 76 -1.56 -9.35 -5.08
CA LYS A 76 -0.70 -9.96 -4.06
C LYS A 76 -0.38 -8.96 -2.98
N ILE A 77 0.00 -7.74 -3.39
CA ILE A 77 0.41 -6.67 -2.50
C ILE A 77 0.28 -5.33 -3.21
N MET A 78 -0.08 -4.30 -2.44
CA MET A 78 -0.01 -2.91 -2.85
C MET A 78 1.37 -2.35 -2.52
N ILE A 79 2.06 -1.81 -3.52
CA ILE A 79 3.39 -1.20 -3.39
C ILE A 79 3.25 0.29 -3.08
N MET A 80 2.35 0.99 -3.78
CA MET A 80 2.06 2.40 -3.54
C MET A 80 0.56 2.65 -3.49
N PRO A 81 0.08 3.46 -2.53
CA PRO A 81 -1.31 3.89 -2.51
C PRO A 81 -1.60 4.82 -3.69
N GLY A 82 -2.87 4.89 -4.04
CA GLY A 82 -3.41 5.84 -5.01
C GLY A 82 -4.04 7.05 -4.32
N PHE A 83 -4.61 7.95 -5.12
CA PHE A 83 -5.34 9.12 -4.65
C PHE A 83 -6.57 9.38 -5.51
N TYR A 84 -7.64 9.82 -4.87
CA TYR A 84 -8.76 10.47 -5.55
C TYR A 84 -8.46 11.95 -5.69
N VAL A 85 -8.40 12.43 -6.93
CA VAL A 85 -8.09 13.83 -7.25
C VAL A 85 -9.17 14.35 -8.18
N GLN A 86 -10.08 15.17 -7.65
CA GLN A 86 -11.23 15.69 -8.40
C GLN A 86 -12.04 14.55 -9.06
N ASP A 87 -12.04 14.48 -10.39
CA ASP A 87 -12.73 13.48 -11.22
C ASP A 87 -11.80 12.34 -11.67
N ARG A 88 -10.55 12.30 -11.18
CA ARG A 88 -9.52 11.34 -11.60
C ARG A 88 -9.00 10.49 -10.45
N VAL A 89 -8.45 9.35 -10.82
CA VAL A 89 -7.76 8.44 -9.91
C VAL A 89 -6.28 8.37 -10.26
N LEU A 90 -5.43 8.75 -9.31
CA LEU A 90 -4.04 8.32 -9.33
C LEU A 90 -4.01 6.85 -8.91
N ARG A 91 -3.62 5.96 -9.83
CA ARG A 91 -3.75 4.51 -9.63
C ARG A 91 -2.84 4.00 -8.51
N CYS A 92 -3.33 2.99 -7.79
CA CYS A 92 -2.50 2.21 -6.88
C CYS A 92 -1.51 1.39 -7.70
N LYS A 93 -0.25 1.35 -7.26
CA LYS A 93 0.73 0.43 -7.84
C LYS A 93 0.69 -0.87 -7.07
N VAL A 94 0.41 -1.96 -7.77
CA VAL A 94 0.22 -3.28 -7.19
C VAL A 94 1.15 -4.29 -7.84
N ILE A 95 1.40 -5.39 -7.16
CA ILE A 95 1.92 -6.61 -7.78
C ILE A 95 0.82 -7.64 -7.72
N CYS A 96 0.56 -8.30 -8.84
CA CYS A 96 -0.45 -9.34 -8.89
C CYS A 96 0.11 -10.77 -8.87
N ARG A 97 -0.71 -11.71 -8.41
CA ARG A 97 -0.46 -13.16 -8.52
C ARG A 97 -0.82 -13.61 -9.93
N ASN A 98 0.12 -14.26 -10.61
CA ASN A 98 -0.20 -15.03 -11.80
C ASN A 98 -0.70 -16.41 -11.34
N LYS A 99 -1.85 -16.86 -11.82
CA LYS A 99 -2.18 -18.29 -11.73
C LYS A 99 -1.33 -18.96 -12.80
N PHE A 100 -0.19 -19.52 -12.42
CA PHE A 100 0.42 -20.53 -13.28
C PHE A 100 -0.63 -21.64 -13.42
N ALA A 101 -1.08 -21.89 -14.64
CA ALA A 101 -1.85 -23.09 -14.94
C ALA A 101 -0.91 -24.27 -14.63
N THR A 102 -1.11 -24.90 -13.47
CA THR A 102 -0.70 -26.30 -13.23
C THR A 102 -1.36 -27.19 -14.26
#